data_AF-A0A2P6TCD8-F1
#
_entry.id   AF-A0A2P6TCD8-F1
#
_cell.length_a   1.000
_cell.length_b   1.000
_cell.length_c   1.000
_cell.angle_alpha   90.00
_cell.angle_beta   90.00
_cell.angle_gamma   90.00
#
_symmetry.space_group_name_H-M   'P 1'
#
loop_
_entity.id
_entity.type
_entity.pdbx_description
1 polymer ?
#
loop_
_entity_poly.entity_id
_entity_poly.type
_entity_poly.pdbx_seq_one_letter_code
_entity_poly.pdbx_strand_id
1 'polypeptide(L)'
;MSGWAGVVASPTERVTAPSKMATRTLTLAVMAALLACAAAELPTAAFKNEGGPTFLVGPTFSVDADKAVASMAWNHDGGYTAIIGGAEGNNTVLRGEYTSWECVEGKPGYYTAQLTQTKTTEAGEETTETLCEFGVADEKSNRYAQSADGCPTDVENEDFYFAPEGAPKRDFKYTCA
;
A
#
# COMPACT_ATOMS: atom_id res chain seq x y z
N MET A 1 -81.00 23.91 -18.88
CA MET A 1 -80.20 22.90 -18.16
C MET A 1 -78.94 23.60 -17.70
N SER A 2 -78.94 24.21 -16.50
CA SER A 2 -78.49 23.60 -15.22
C SER A 2 -77.01 23.20 -15.31
N GLY A 3 -76.05 23.77 -14.59
CA GLY A 3 -76.06 24.71 -13.48
C GLY A 3 -74.75 24.54 -12.70
N TRP A 4 -74.50 25.51 -11.82
CA TRP A 4 -73.71 25.42 -10.58
C TRP A 4 -72.18 25.63 -10.57
N ALA A 5 -71.86 26.45 -9.57
CA ALA A 5 -70.57 26.92 -9.11
C ALA A 5 -69.88 25.94 -8.15
N GLY A 6 -68.58 26.13 -7.93
CA GLY A 6 -67.84 25.48 -6.85
C GLY A 6 -66.50 26.17 -6.64
N VAL A 7 -66.29 26.69 -5.44
CA VAL A 7 -65.18 27.52 -4.94
C VAL A 7 -64.19 26.62 -4.15
N VAL A 8 -63.01 27.17 -3.80
CA VAL A 8 -62.13 26.82 -2.64
C VAL A 8 -61.06 25.75 -2.96
N ALA A 9 -59.76 25.81 -2.61
CA ALA A 9 -58.88 26.73 -1.87
C ALA A 9 -57.42 26.55 -2.32
N SER A 10 -56.61 27.59 -2.13
CA SER A 10 -55.14 27.52 -2.13
C SER A 10 -54.61 26.70 -0.94
N PRO A 11 -53.62 25.83 -1.12
CA PRO A 11 -52.84 25.34 0.00
C PRO A 11 -51.80 26.41 0.37
N THR A 12 -51.92 26.92 1.59
CA THR A 12 -50.87 27.69 2.26
C THR A 12 -49.71 26.75 2.55
N GLU A 13 -48.62 26.81 1.77
CA GLU A 13 -47.36 26.19 2.17
C GLU A 13 -46.85 26.89 3.43
N ARG A 14 -46.92 26.16 4.56
CA ARG A 14 -46.21 26.54 5.77
C ARG A 14 -44.72 26.41 5.48
N VAL A 15 -44.04 27.56 5.39
CA VAL A 15 -42.58 27.63 5.56
C VAL A 15 -42.29 27.20 7.01
N THR A 16 -41.94 25.93 7.18
CA THR A 16 -41.43 25.42 8.44
C THR A 16 -40.01 25.96 8.59
N ALA A 17 -39.81 26.89 9.52
CA ALA A 17 -38.50 27.39 9.87
C ALA A 17 -37.60 26.21 10.30
N PRO A 18 -36.38 26.06 9.77
CA PRO A 18 -35.49 24.98 10.18
C PRO A 18 -35.11 25.17 11.65
N SER A 19 -35.32 24.11 12.45
CA SER A 19 -35.02 24.12 13.87
C SER A 19 -33.50 24.25 14.07
N LYS A 20 -33.10 25.14 14.98
CA LYS A 20 -31.70 25.40 15.37
C LYS A 20 -30.94 24.17 15.89
N MET A 21 -31.61 23.03 16.08
CA MET A 21 -31.00 21.75 16.48
C MET A 21 -30.36 21.00 15.31
N ALA A 22 -30.90 21.12 14.09
CA ALA A 22 -30.40 20.39 12.93
C ALA A 22 -29.01 20.86 12.48
N THR A 23 -28.64 22.11 12.82
CA THR A 23 -27.36 22.71 12.43
C THR A 23 -26.19 22.20 13.27
N ARG A 24 -26.40 21.86 14.55
CA ARG A 24 -25.30 21.45 15.46
C ARG A 24 -24.88 19.99 15.28
N THR A 25 -25.81 19.12 14.89
CA THR A 25 -25.52 17.70 14.66
C THR A 25 -24.72 17.47 13.37
N LEU A 26 -24.95 18.30 12.34
CA LEU A 26 -24.21 18.23 11.08
C LEU A 26 -22.74 18.65 11.24
N THR A 27 -22.45 19.64 12.10
CA THR A 27 -21.06 20.12 12.31
C THR A 27 -20.20 19.10 13.07
N LEU A 28 -20.79 18.34 14.00
CA LEU A 28 -20.09 17.27 14.72
C LEU A 28 -19.83 16.04 13.84
N ALA A 29 -20.76 15.66 12.96
CA ALA A 29 -20.56 14.56 12.02
C ALA A 29 -19.46 14.86 10.97
N VAL A 30 -19.35 16.11 10.51
CA VAL A 30 -18.30 16.52 9.57
C VAL A 30 -16.92 16.56 10.24
N MET A 31 -16.82 16.98 11.52
CA MET A 31 -15.54 16.90 12.25
C MET A 31 -15.14 15.46 12.61
N ALA A 32 -16.09 14.58 12.93
CA ALA A 32 -15.80 13.16 13.18
C ALA A 32 -15.36 12.41 11.90
N ALA A 33 -15.82 12.85 10.72
CA ALA A 33 -15.40 12.29 9.43
C ALA A 33 -14.04 12.83 8.95
N LEU A 34 -13.64 14.04 9.36
CA LEU A 34 -12.35 14.65 8.99
C LEU A 34 -11.17 14.16 9.84
N LEU A 35 -11.42 13.45 10.95
CA LEU A 35 -10.40 12.85 11.82
C LEU A 35 -9.97 11.44 11.37
N ALA A 36 -10.56 10.89 10.30
CA ALA A 36 -10.34 9.50 9.88
C ALA A 36 -9.28 9.30 8.79
N CYS A 37 -8.65 10.37 8.29
CA CYS A 37 -7.50 10.28 7.39
C CYS A 37 -6.34 11.13 7.93
N ALA A 38 -5.86 10.81 9.14
CA ALA A 38 -4.45 11.06 9.40
C ALA A 38 -3.68 10.10 8.49
N ALA A 39 -3.20 10.57 7.33
CA ALA A 39 -2.16 9.86 6.62
C ALA A 39 -1.03 9.66 7.63
N ALA A 40 -0.75 8.41 7.98
CA ALA A 40 0.32 8.11 8.91
C ALA A 40 1.61 8.58 8.23
N GLU A 41 2.23 9.67 8.67
CA GLU A 41 3.46 10.16 8.07
C GLU A 41 4.54 9.06 8.07
N LEU A 42 5.49 9.14 7.13
CA LEU A 42 6.65 8.24 7.14
C LEU A 42 7.33 8.25 8.52
N PRO A 43 7.70 7.07 9.06
CA PRO A 43 8.45 7.00 10.30
C PRO A 43 9.74 7.81 10.22
N THR A 44 9.94 8.69 11.19
CA THR A 44 11.16 9.50 11.31
C THR A 44 12.21 8.82 12.19
N ALA A 45 11.78 7.92 13.07
CA ALA A 45 12.67 7.04 13.82
C ALA A 45 12.96 5.77 13.00
N ALA A 46 14.20 5.33 13.03
CA ALA A 46 14.59 4.05 12.44
C ALA A 46 13.87 2.90 13.17
N PHE A 47 13.53 1.86 12.40
CA PHE A 47 13.06 0.60 12.95
C PHE A 47 14.17 -0.14 13.70
N LYS A 48 13.80 -1.15 14.47
CA LYS A 48 14.69 -1.86 15.40
C LYS A 48 16.00 -2.39 14.79
N ASN A 49 15.96 -2.90 13.57
CA ASN A 49 17.11 -3.52 12.92
C ASN A 49 17.63 -2.62 11.79
N GLU A 50 18.96 -2.53 11.64
CA GLU A 50 19.59 -1.82 10.52
C GLU A 50 19.59 -2.67 9.24
N GLY A 51 19.63 -2.01 8.08
CA GLY A 51 19.70 -2.68 6.79
C GLY A 51 18.37 -3.29 6.36
N GLY A 52 18.44 -4.39 5.60
CA GLY A 52 17.27 -5.07 5.04
C GLY A 52 16.91 -6.39 5.74
N PRO A 53 15.67 -6.88 5.61
CA PRO A 53 15.28 -8.16 6.17
C PRO A 53 16.05 -9.31 5.49
N THR A 54 16.92 -9.98 6.24
CA THR A 54 17.83 -11.02 5.71
C THR A 54 17.08 -12.22 5.13
N PHE A 55 15.86 -12.48 5.58
CA PHE A 55 15.00 -13.54 5.06
C PHE A 55 14.40 -13.24 3.68
N LEU A 56 14.60 -12.03 3.12
CA LEU A 56 14.20 -11.69 1.75
C LEU A 56 15.29 -11.99 0.70
N VAL A 57 16.56 -12.20 1.13
CA VAL A 57 17.73 -12.30 0.25
C VAL A 57 17.66 -13.45 -0.75
N GLY A 58 17.75 -13.12 -2.03
CA GLY A 58 17.81 -14.05 -3.15
C GLY A 58 17.00 -13.57 -4.36
N PRO A 59 16.99 -14.38 -5.43
CA PRO A 59 16.24 -14.07 -6.64
C PRO A 59 14.73 -14.16 -6.41
N THR A 60 14.01 -13.15 -6.87
CA THR A 60 12.53 -13.12 -6.92
C THR A 60 12.02 -12.81 -8.33
N PHE A 61 10.76 -13.14 -8.56
CA PHE A 61 10.02 -12.71 -9.75
C PHE A 61 8.56 -12.48 -9.38
N SER A 62 7.89 -11.59 -10.09
CA SER A 62 6.43 -11.44 -10.01
C SER A 62 5.79 -11.91 -11.32
N VAL A 63 4.49 -12.20 -11.28
CA VAL A 63 3.73 -12.58 -12.47
C VAL A 63 2.50 -11.69 -12.62
N ASP A 64 2.17 -11.39 -13.87
CA ASP A 64 0.94 -10.70 -14.23
C ASP A 64 -0.28 -11.63 -14.09
N ALA A 65 -1.47 -11.04 -14.25
CA ALA A 65 -2.73 -11.78 -14.18
C ALA A 65 -2.81 -12.95 -15.18
N ASP A 66 -2.15 -12.83 -16.33
CA ASP A 66 -2.06 -13.85 -17.38
C ASP A 66 -0.94 -14.88 -17.16
N LYS A 67 -0.23 -14.78 -16.03
CA LYS A 67 0.91 -15.63 -15.63
C LYS A 67 2.19 -15.42 -16.43
N ALA A 68 2.29 -14.36 -17.23
CA ALA A 68 3.57 -13.89 -17.74
C ALA A 68 4.44 -13.36 -16.60
N VAL A 69 5.77 -13.46 -16.71
CA VAL A 69 6.69 -12.86 -15.74
C VAL A 69 6.67 -11.34 -15.95
N ALA A 70 6.23 -10.61 -14.93
CA ALA A 70 6.08 -9.15 -14.97
C ALA A 70 7.35 -8.43 -14.50
N SER A 71 8.04 -9.01 -13.52
CA SER A 71 9.31 -8.49 -13.02
C SER A 71 10.24 -9.62 -12.58
N MET A 72 11.53 -9.31 -12.54
CA MET A 72 12.55 -10.14 -11.90
C MET A 72 13.43 -9.25 -11.02
N ALA A 73 13.82 -9.76 -9.86
CA ALA A 73 14.69 -9.03 -8.95
C ALA A 73 15.75 -9.93 -8.32
N TRP A 74 16.85 -9.28 -7.93
CA TRP A 74 17.85 -9.85 -7.05
C TRP A 74 17.84 -9.05 -5.74
N ASN A 75 17.36 -9.69 -4.67
CA ASN A 75 17.41 -9.15 -3.32
C ASN A 75 18.74 -9.55 -2.69
N HIS A 76 19.55 -8.59 -2.27
CA HIS A 76 20.82 -8.83 -1.60
C HIS A 76 20.78 -8.27 -0.18
N ASP A 77 21.85 -8.48 0.57
CA ASP A 77 21.95 -7.91 1.91
C ASP A 77 21.85 -6.37 1.83
N GLY A 78 20.90 -5.79 2.55
CA GLY A 78 20.65 -4.35 2.57
C GLY A 78 19.86 -3.76 1.38
N GLY A 79 19.44 -4.53 0.37
CA GLY A 79 18.74 -3.92 -0.76
C GLY A 79 18.28 -4.88 -1.85
N TYR A 80 17.84 -4.32 -2.97
CA TYR A 80 17.45 -5.09 -4.14
C TYR A 80 17.68 -4.33 -5.43
N THR A 81 17.78 -5.07 -6.53
CA THR A 81 17.65 -4.53 -7.89
C THR A 81 16.59 -5.32 -8.63
N ALA A 82 15.57 -4.64 -9.15
CA ALA A 82 14.48 -5.23 -9.91
C ALA A 82 14.42 -4.64 -11.32
N ILE A 83 14.00 -5.47 -12.27
CA ILE A 83 13.63 -5.04 -13.62
C ILE A 83 12.14 -5.35 -13.77
N ILE A 84 11.36 -4.32 -14.07
CA ILE A 84 9.92 -4.41 -14.30
C ILE A 84 9.68 -4.24 -15.80
N GLY A 85 9.00 -5.21 -16.39
CA GLY A 85 8.54 -5.13 -17.77
C GLY A 85 7.43 -4.10 -17.91
N GLY A 86 7.61 -3.13 -18.81
CA GLY A 86 6.54 -2.25 -19.24
C GLY A 86 5.97 -2.67 -20.60
N ALA A 87 4.89 -1.99 -21.00
CA ALA A 87 4.33 -2.16 -22.33
C ALA A 87 5.38 -1.88 -23.42
N GLU A 88 5.29 -2.62 -24.53
CA GLU A 88 6.12 -2.41 -25.73
C GLU A 88 7.64 -2.59 -25.52
N GLY A 89 8.06 -3.24 -24.43
CA GLY A 89 9.47 -3.49 -24.12
C GLY A 89 10.14 -2.41 -23.28
N ASN A 90 9.38 -1.41 -22.84
CA ASN A 90 9.88 -0.29 -22.04
C ASN A 90 10.12 -0.76 -20.60
N ASN A 91 11.36 -1.12 -20.27
CA ASN A 91 11.68 -1.63 -18.94
C ASN A 91 11.96 -0.50 -17.95
N THR A 92 11.54 -0.69 -16.71
CA THR A 92 11.94 0.15 -15.57
C THR A 92 12.88 -0.64 -14.68
N VAL A 93 13.98 -0.03 -14.26
CA VAL A 93 14.87 -0.59 -13.24
C VAL A 93 14.56 0.07 -11.90
N LEU A 94 14.34 -0.74 -10.86
CA LEU A 94 14.27 -0.27 -9.49
C LEU A 94 15.52 -0.71 -8.73
N ARG A 95 16.09 0.20 -7.95
CA ARG A 95 17.15 -0.10 -6.99
C ARG A 95 16.70 0.37 -5.63
N GLY A 96 16.46 -0.56 -4.72
CA GLY A 96 16.07 -0.27 -3.35
C GLY A 96 17.21 -0.51 -2.38
N GLU A 97 17.37 0.37 -1.40
CA GLU A 97 18.30 0.22 -0.29
C GLU A 97 17.54 0.35 1.03
N TYR A 98 17.47 -0.75 1.78
CA TYR A 98 16.83 -0.77 3.09
C TYR A 98 17.72 -0.10 4.12
N THR A 99 17.15 0.84 4.86
CA THR A 99 17.84 1.60 5.91
C THR A 99 17.58 1.00 7.29
N SER A 100 16.34 0.56 7.54
CA SER A 100 15.97 -0.12 8.77
C SER A 100 14.74 -0.99 8.56
N TRP A 101 14.53 -1.99 9.43
CA TRP A 101 13.35 -2.84 9.42
C TRP A 101 13.05 -3.45 10.79
N GLU A 102 11.83 -3.94 10.98
CA GLU A 102 11.45 -4.72 12.15
C GLU A 102 10.32 -5.69 11.88
N CYS A 103 10.18 -6.65 12.79
CA CYS A 103 9.07 -7.57 12.81
C CYS A 103 7.85 -6.94 13.45
N VAL A 104 6.67 -7.26 12.89
CA VAL A 104 5.41 -6.82 13.50
C VAL A 104 5.10 -7.72 14.69
N GLU A 105 4.99 -7.11 15.87
CA GLU A 105 4.78 -7.83 17.13
C GLU A 105 3.50 -8.69 17.08
N GLY A 106 3.63 -9.96 17.49
CA GLY A 106 2.51 -10.90 17.54
C GLY A 106 2.00 -11.38 16.18
N LYS A 107 2.68 -11.06 15.07
CA LYS A 107 2.30 -11.47 13.72
C LYS A 107 3.47 -12.15 12.99
N PRO A 108 3.59 -13.48 13.07
CA PRO A 108 4.68 -14.19 12.40
C PRO A 108 4.70 -13.98 10.89
N GLY A 109 5.89 -13.76 10.34
CA GLY A 109 6.12 -13.47 8.91
C GLY A 109 5.86 -12.03 8.47
N TYR A 110 5.28 -11.19 9.33
CA TYR A 110 5.00 -9.78 9.02
C TYR A 110 6.18 -8.89 9.40
N TYR A 111 6.51 -7.94 8.52
CA TYR A 111 7.56 -6.96 8.76
C TYR A 111 7.18 -5.57 8.25
N THR A 112 7.88 -4.57 8.76
CA THR A 112 7.88 -3.21 8.23
C THR A 112 9.33 -2.80 7.98
N ALA A 113 9.59 -2.08 6.89
CA ALA A 113 10.91 -1.62 6.53
C ALA A 113 10.88 -0.18 6.00
N GLN A 114 11.97 0.54 6.17
CA GLN A 114 12.21 1.84 5.56
C GLN A 114 13.31 1.69 4.54
N LEU A 115 13.10 2.21 3.35
CA LEU A 115 14.05 2.11 2.25
C LEU A 115 14.11 3.40 1.44
N THR A 116 15.22 3.61 0.75
CA THR A 116 15.28 4.52 -0.39
C THR A 116 15.16 3.70 -1.66
N GLN A 117 14.46 4.22 -2.66
CA GLN A 117 14.29 3.54 -3.94
C GLN A 117 14.56 4.51 -5.08
N THR A 118 15.47 4.12 -5.96
CA THR A 118 15.73 4.81 -7.21
C THR A 118 15.05 4.04 -8.35
N LYS A 119 14.16 4.72 -9.05
CA LYS A 119 13.53 4.27 -10.29
C LYS A 119 14.27 4.87 -11.47
N THR A 120 14.80 4.03 -12.36
CA THR A 120 15.40 4.43 -13.64
C THR A 120 14.48 3.99 -14.78
N THR A 121 13.98 4.92 -15.57
CA THR A 121 13.17 4.63 -16.77
C THR A 121 14.06 4.21 -17.95
N GLU A 122 13.46 3.70 -19.02
CA GLU A 122 14.19 3.36 -20.25
C GLU A 122 14.93 4.57 -20.85
N ALA A 123 14.36 5.78 -20.72
CA ALA A 123 15.01 7.02 -21.15
C ALA A 123 16.23 7.40 -20.29
N GLY A 124 16.51 6.64 -19.22
CA GLY A 124 17.58 6.91 -18.26
C GLY A 124 17.22 7.97 -17.23
N GLU A 125 15.95 8.37 -17.13
CA GLU A 125 15.50 9.31 -16.11
C GLU A 125 15.46 8.61 -14.75
N GLU A 126 16.03 9.25 -13.72
CA GLU A 126 16.08 8.72 -12.38
C GLU A 126 15.21 9.53 -11.42
N THR A 127 14.46 8.84 -10.57
CA THR A 127 13.72 9.43 -9.45
C THR A 127 14.02 8.62 -8.20
N THR A 128 14.40 9.30 -7.12
CA THR A 128 14.71 8.66 -5.84
C THR A 128 13.73 9.12 -4.77
N GLU A 129 13.14 8.18 -4.05
CA GLU A 129 12.17 8.45 -2.99
C GLU A 129 12.49 7.62 -1.74
N THR A 130 12.12 8.15 -0.57
CA THR A 130 12.11 7.38 0.67
C THR A 130 10.73 6.76 0.83
N LEU A 131 10.69 5.46 1.10
CA LEU A 131 9.48 4.67 1.21
C LEU A 131 9.43 3.96 2.55
N CYS A 132 8.22 3.69 3.02
CA CYS A 132 7.97 2.64 3.98
C CYS A 132 7.34 1.44 3.28
N GLU A 133 7.86 0.26 3.56
CA GLU A 133 7.36 -1.02 3.09
C GLU A 133 6.70 -1.78 4.23
N PHE A 134 5.56 -2.41 3.95
CA PHE A 134 4.95 -3.42 4.81
C PHE A 134 4.84 -4.71 4.02
N GLY A 135 5.23 -5.83 4.63
CA GLY A 135 5.22 -7.11 3.94
C GLY A 135 4.94 -8.32 4.82
N VAL A 136 4.61 -9.41 4.13
CA VAL A 136 4.32 -10.73 4.68
C VAL A 136 5.11 -11.74 3.86
N ALA A 137 6.12 -12.33 4.49
CA ALA A 137 6.97 -13.33 3.88
C ALA A 137 6.60 -14.74 4.37
N ASP A 138 6.65 -15.72 3.47
CA ASP A 138 6.58 -17.15 3.76
C ASP A 138 7.57 -17.96 2.91
N GLU A 139 7.62 -19.28 3.05
CA GLU A 139 8.61 -20.11 2.33
C GLU A 139 8.61 -19.96 0.79
N LYS A 140 7.55 -19.41 0.20
CA LYS A 140 7.34 -19.35 -1.25
C LYS A 140 7.40 -17.94 -1.82
N SER A 141 7.01 -16.94 -1.03
CA SER A 141 6.76 -15.60 -1.54
C SER A 141 6.95 -14.51 -0.50
N ASN A 142 7.12 -13.29 -0.99
CA ASN A 142 6.95 -12.06 -0.25
C ASN A 142 5.78 -11.27 -0.83
N ARG A 143 4.77 -10.99 -0.02
CA ARG A 143 3.71 -10.04 -0.40
C ARG A 143 3.96 -8.73 0.29
N TYR A 144 3.89 -7.61 -0.43
CA TYR A 144 4.29 -6.32 0.13
C TYR A 144 3.57 -5.13 -0.51
N ALA A 145 3.62 -3.99 0.16
CA ALA A 145 3.24 -2.69 -0.38
C ALA A 145 4.27 -1.65 0.08
N GLN A 146 4.47 -0.62 -0.73
CA GLN A 146 5.39 0.49 -0.46
C GLN A 146 4.65 1.82 -0.62
N SER A 147 4.98 2.81 0.20
CA SER A 147 4.42 4.15 0.06
C SER A 147 5.40 5.22 0.57
N ALA A 148 5.36 6.39 -0.09
CA ALA A 148 6.09 7.60 0.31
C ALA A 148 5.32 8.44 1.32
N ASP A 149 4.02 8.18 1.49
CA ASP A 149 3.14 8.99 2.35
C ASP A 149 2.97 8.40 3.75
N GLY A 150 3.41 7.15 3.96
CA GLY A 150 3.22 6.41 5.20
C GLY A 150 3.52 4.93 5.10
N CYS A 151 3.61 4.23 6.23
CA CYS A 151 3.71 2.77 6.21
C CYS A 151 2.37 2.14 5.82
N PRO A 152 2.32 1.33 4.74
CA PRO A 152 1.13 0.57 4.40
C PRO A 152 0.75 -0.38 5.53
N THR A 153 -0.52 -0.80 5.55
CA THR A 153 -1.04 -1.77 6.53
C THR A 153 -1.61 -3.03 5.88
N ASP A 154 -1.55 -3.09 4.55
CA ASP A 154 -1.96 -4.21 3.71
C ASP A 154 -0.92 -4.40 2.60
N VAL A 155 -1.04 -5.49 1.84
CA VAL A 155 -0.12 -5.88 0.77
C VAL A 155 -0.79 -5.76 -0.60
N GLU A 156 -0.04 -5.35 -1.62
CA GLU A 156 -0.56 -5.10 -2.97
C GLU A 156 0.21 -5.86 -4.06
N ASN A 157 1.49 -6.15 -3.80
CA ASN A 157 2.39 -6.85 -4.70
C ASN A 157 2.74 -8.22 -4.14
N GLU A 158 3.13 -9.15 -5.02
CA GLU A 158 3.59 -10.48 -4.66
C GLU A 158 4.81 -10.88 -5.51
N ASP A 159 5.92 -11.13 -4.81
CA ASP A 159 7.16 -11.65 -5.36
C ASP A 159 7.33 -13.11 -4.94
N PHE A 160 7.52 -14.00 -5.91
CA PHE A 160 7.83 -15.39 -5.68
C PHE A 160 9.34 -15.58 -5.55
N TYR A 161 9.77 -16.37 -4.57
CA TYR A 161 11.17 -16.80 -4.48
C TYR A 161 11.47 -17.81 -5.56
N PHE A 162 12.61 -17.65 -6.24
CA PHE A 162 13.07 -18.64 -7.19
C PHE A 162 13.59 -19.87 -6.43
N ALA A 163 12.77 -20.92 -6.36
CA ALA A 163 13.09 -22.18 -5.68
C ALA A 163 12.90 -23.37 -6.65
N PRO A 164 13.86 -23.65 -7.55
CA PRO A 164 13.78 -24.81 -8.43
C PRO A 164 13.81 -26.10 -7.61
N GLU A 165 13.31 -27.18 -8.19
CA GLU A 165 13.33 -28.50 -7.54
C GLU A 165 14.75 -28.87 -7.10
N GLY A 166 14.91 -29.22 -5.82
CA GLY A 166 16.21 -29.55 -5.22
C GLY A 166 17.03 -28.36 -4.73
N ALA A 167 16.56 -27.11 -4.91
CA ALA A 167 17.18 -25.97 -4.24
C ALA A 167 17.06 -26.11 -2.71
N PRO A 168 18.05 -25.62 -1.94
CA PRO A 168 17.89 -25.48 -0.50
C PRO A 168 16.61 -24.73 -0.19
N LYS A 169 15.75 -25.33 0.63
CA LYS A 169 14.56 -24.63 1.14
C LYS A 169 15.05 -23.44 1.95
N ARG A 170 14.44 -22.28 1.74
CA ARG A 170 14.67 -21.14 2.63
C ARG A 170 14.28 -21.55 4.05
N ASP A 171 15.22 -21.43 4.98
CA ASP A 171 14.95 -21.72 6.38
C ASP A 171 14.18 -20.54 6.99
N PHE A 172 12.85 -20.62 6.93
CA PHE A 172 11.96 -19.60 7.49
C PHE A 172 11.92 -19.60 9.01
N LYS A 173 12.68 -20.46 9.71
CA LYS A 173 12.74 -20.48 11.18
C LYS A 173 13.31 -19.19 11.80
N TYR A 174 13.85 -18.29 10.99
CA TYR A 174 14.37 -16.98 11.38
C TYR A 174 13.52 -15.80 10.93
N THR A 175 12.29 -16.04 10.45
CA THR A 175 11.36 -14.94 10.26
C THR A 175 10.91 -14.37 11.58
N CYS A 176 10.35 -13.17 11.52
CA CYS A 176 9.46 -12.62 12.53
C CYS A 176 8.61 -13.74 13.13
N ALA A 177 8.93 -14.12 14.37
CA ALA A 177 8.39 -15.27 15.08
C ALA A 177 7.76 -14.80 16.39
#